data_AF-A0A9X1QHI0-F1
#
_entry.id   AF-A0A9X1QHI0-F1
#
_cell.length_a   1.000
_cell.length_b   1.000
_cell.length_c   1.000
_cell.angle_alpha   90.00
_cell.angle_beta   90.00
_cell.angle_gamma   90.00
#
_symmetry.space_group_name_H-M   'P 1'
#
loop_
_entity.id
_entity.type
_entity.pdbx_description
1 polymer ?
#
loop_
_entity_poly.entity_id
_entity_poly.type
_entity_poly.pdbx_seq_one_letter_code
_entity_poly.pdbx_strand_id
1 'polypeptide(L)'
;MKNFLYSFSLLLLINLTVTAQTPKCQELLEFVVENGSYEGEVSGLALFDSSWLKSVKAYQYKNSVFMVYEISTDNYGFSSKPYIFCGIPIRNWANFSKGLVDFHLGYAKKFHKYIID
;
A
#
# COMPACT_ATOMS: atom_id res chain seq x y z
N MET A 1 -17.51 4.28 -61.08
CA MET A 1 -17.01 3.69 -59.82
C MET A 1 -16.26 4.77 -59.03
N LYS A 2 -16.94 5.60 -58.23
CA LYS A 2 -16.34 6.77 -57.56
C LYS A 2 -16.78 6.95 -56.09
N ASN A 3 -17.57 6.04 -55.55
CA ASN A 3 -18.26 6.24 -54.28
C ASN A 3 -17.81 5.25 -53.18
N PHE A 4 -16.73 4.50 -53.38
CA PHE A 4 -16.27 3.48 -52.41
C PHE A 4 -15.03 3.91 -51.60
N LEU A 5 -14.54 5.14 -51.76
CA LEU A 5 -13.30 5.62 -51.13
C LEU A 5 -13.52 6.61 -49.97
N TYR A 6 -14.75 7.08 -49.73
CA TYR A 6 -15.02 8.06 -48.66
C TYR A 6 -15.45 7.44 -47.32
N SER A 7 -15.64 6.12 -47.25
CA SER A 7 -16.12 5.47 -46.01
C SER A 7 -15.00 5.08 -45.03
N PHE A 8 -13.72 5.19 -45.40
CA PHE A 8 -12.61 4.68 -44.58
C PHE A 8 -11.90 5.77 -43.73
N SER A 9 -12.26 7.04 -43.90
CA SER A 9 -11.55 8.16 -43.24
C SER A 9 -12.25 8.76 -42.01
N LEU A 10 -13.36 8.17 -41.53
CA LEU A 10 -14.14 8.72 -40.40
C LEU A 10 -13.99 7.95 -39.07
N LEU A 11 -13.02 7.03 -38.96
CA LEU A 11 -12.92 6.11 -37.82
C LEU A 11 -11.63 6.23 -37.00
N LEU A 12 -10.80 7.26 -37.21
CA LEU A 12 -9.46 7.31 -36.63
C LEU A 12 -9.15 8.57 -35.80
N LEU A 13 -10.11 9.05 -35.00
CA LEU A 13 -9.88 10.16 -34.06
C LEU A 13 -10.53 9.93 -32.68
N ILE A 14 -10.61 8.67 -32.23
CA ILE A 14 -10.87 8.41 -30.81
C ILE A 14 -9.52 8.53 -30.09
N ASN A 15 -9.16 9.75 -29.72
CA ASN A 15 -8.10 9.99 -28.75
C ASN A 15 -8.57 9.45 -27.40
N LEU A 16 -8.18 8.20 -27.09
CA LEU A 16 -8.32 7.66 -25.74
C LEU A 16 -7.35 8.39 -24.82
N THR A 17 -7.80 9.48 -24.19
CA THR A 17 -7.10 10.04 -23.03
C THR A 17 -7.28 9.08 -21.87
N VAL A 18 -6.38 8.11 -21.77
CA VAL A 18 -6.24 7.25 -20.60
C VAL A 18 -5.78 8.15 -19.46
N THR A 19 -6.72 8.65 -18.66
CA THR A 19 -6.41 9.26 -17.38
C THR A 19 -6.06 8.12 -16.43
N ALA A 20 -4.79 8.02 -16.05
CA ALA A 20 -4.39 7.18 -14.94
C ALA A 20 -5.02 7.79 -13.69
N GLN A 21 -6.15 7.22 -13.23
CA GLN A 21 -6.74 7.61 -11.96
C GLN A 21 -5.71 7.27 -10.88
N THR A 22 -5.26 8.27 -10.13
CA THR A 22 -4.47 8.03 -8.91
C THR A 22 -5.27 7.05 -8.04
N PRO A 23 -4.64 5.99 -7.52
CA PRO A 23 -5.37 5.05 -6.68
C PRO A 23 -5.88 5.83 -5.47
N LYS A 24 -7.19 5.73 -5.19
CA LYS A 24 -7.85 6.43 -4.07
C LYS A 24 -7.11 6.30 -2.74
N CYS A 25 -6.40 5.19 -2.53
CA CYS A 25 -5.61 4.95 -1.31
C CYS A 25 -4.39 5.87 -1.17
N GLN A 26 -3.75 6.29 -2.27
CA GLN A 26 -2.65 7.26 -2.24
C GLN A 26 -3.16 8.64 -1.80
N GLU A 27 -4.21 9.14 -2.45
CA GLU A 27 -4.82 10.43 -2.11
C GLU A 27 -5.35 10.44 -0.67
N LEU A 28 -5.95 9.32 -0.23
CA LEU A 28 -6.39 9.13 1.15
C LEU A 28 -5.20 9.10 2.12
N LEU A 29 -4.09 8.47 1.78
CA LEU A 29 -2.92 8.44 2.65
C LEU A 29 -2.36 9.84 2.85
N GLU A 30 -2.16 10.62 1.78
CA GLU A 30 -1.65 11.99 1.89
C GLU A 30 -2.54 12.84 2.79
N PHE A 31 -3.86 12.75 2.58
CA PHE A 31 -4.83 13.38 3.46
C PHE A 31 -4.71 12.91 4.91
N VAL A 32 -4.54 11.60 5.16
CA VAL A 32 -4.43 11.03 6.51
C VAL A 32 -3.10 11.37 7.18
N VAL A 33 -2.00 11.48 6.43
CA VAL A 33 -0.72 11.94 6.98
C VAL A 33 -0.83 13.39 7.45
N GLU A 34 -1.59 14.22 6.73
CA GLU A 34 -1.81 15.62 7.08
C GLU A 34 -2.88 15.82 8.19
N ASN A 35 -3.96 15.03 8.18
CA ASN A 35 -5.15 15.27 9.01
C ASN A 35 -5.43 14.17 10.05
N GLY A 36 -4.70 13.06 10.01
CA GLY A 36 -4.83 11.92 10.91
C GLY A 36 -3.89 11.96 12.10
N SER A 37 -3.85 10.85 12.83
CA SER A 37 -2.97 10.63 13.98
C SER A 37 -1.94 9.56 13.66
N TYR A 38 -0.68 9.79 13.99
CA TYR A 38 0.36 8.77 13.86
C TYR A 38 0.21 7.72 14.98
N GLU A 39 0.10 6.45 14.59
CA GLU A 39 -0.15 5.34 15.51
C GLU A 39 1.11 4.57 15.89
N GLY A 40 2.15 4.66 15.07
CA GLY A 40 3.44 4.02 15.34
C GLY A 40 4.11 3.43 14.11
N GLU A 41 5.28 2.85 14.36
CA GLU A 41 6.13 2.22 13.35
C GLU A 41 6.73 0.93 13.90
N VAL A 42 6.84 -0.08 13.03
CA VAL A 42 7.63 -1.28 13.24
C VAL A 42 8.74 -1.28 12.19
N SER A 43 9.99 -1.16 12.63
CA SER A 43 11.17 -1.15 11.75
C SER A 43 12.44 -1.61 12.47
N GLY A 44 13.56 -1.68 11.74
CA GLY A 44 14.88 -1.97 12.29
C GLY A 44 14.96 -3.34 12.96
N LEU A 45 15.41 -3.38 14.23
CA LEU A 45 15.63 -4.62 14.96
C LEU A 45 14.35 -5.43 15.15
N ALA A 46 13.16 -4.82 15.16
CA ALA A 46 11.91 -5.56 15.23
C ALA A 46 11.69 -6.45 13.98
N LEU A 47 12.28 -6.08 12.84
CA LEU A 47 12.16 -6.80 11.57
C LEU A 47 13.44 -7.55 11.18
N PHE A 48 14.33 -7.85 12.14
CA PHE A 48 15.61 -8.51 11.85
C PHE A 48 15.46 -9.91 11.22
N ASP A 49 14.37 -10.60 11.53
CA ASP A 49 14.03 -11.94 11.04
C ASP A 49 13.25 -11.90 9.71
N SER A 50 13.01 -10.69 9.20
CA SER A 50 12.30 -10.46 7.95
C SER A 50 13.28 -10.18 6.81
N SER A 51 13.28 -11.05 5.80
CA SER A 51 14.07 -10.85 4.58
C SER A 51 13.43 -9.86 3.60
N TRP A 52 12.14 -9.57 3.75
CA TRP A 52 11.37 -8.83 2.77
C TRP A 52 10.68 -7.58 3.33
N LEU A 53 10.15 -7.59 4.55
CA LEU A 53 9.53 -6.43 5.18
C LEU A 53 10.58 -5.56 5.88
N LYS A 54 10.65 -4.27 5.54
CA LYS A 54 11.68 -3.32 6.01
C LYS A 54 11.18 -2.31 7.02
N SER A 55 9.96 -1.80 6.83
CA SER A 55 9.30 -0.88 7.76
C SER A 55 7.79 -0.94 7.56
N VAL A 56 7.04 -0.63 8.62
CA VAL A 56 5.59 -0.46 8.59
C VAL A 56 5.25 0.74 9.45
N LYS A 57 4.69 1.79 8.85
CA LYS A 57 4.20 2.99 9.52
C LYS A 57 2.68 3.01 9.46
N ALA A 58 2.03 3.34 10.57
CA ALA A 58 0.58 3.39 10.66
C ALA A 58 0.09 4.79 11.05
N TYR A 59 -1.01 5.17 10.43
CA TYR A 59 -1.75 6.39 10.69
C TYR A 59 -3.22 6.02 10.88
N GLN A 60 -3.88 6.65 11.84
CA GLN A 60 -5.30 6.50 12.08
C GLN A 60 -6.04 7.75 11.64
N TYR A 61 -7.16 7.52 10.97
CA TYR A 61 -8.16 8.57 10.76
C TYR A 61 -9.55 7.97 10.99
N LYS A 62 -10.32 8.59 11.90
CA LYS A 62 -11.58 8.04 12.43
C LYS A 62 -11.35 6.63 13.00
N ASN A 63 -12.02 5.61 12.45
CA ASN A 63 -11.96 4.23 12.92
C ASN A 63 -11.15 3.31 11.99
N SER A 64 -10.39 3.89 11.06
CA SER A 64 -9.62 3.16 10.06
C SER A 64 -8.13 3.45 10.21
N VAL A 65 -7.31 2.42 10.05
CA VAL A 65 -5.86 2.52 9.99
C VAL A 65 -5.40 2.49 8.54
N PHE A 66 -4.42 3.32 8.24
CA PHE A 66 -3.75 3.49 6.96
C PHE A 66 -2.28 3.21 7.18
N MET A 67 -1.68 2.39 6.32
CA MET A 67 -0.31 1.95 6.49
C MET A 67 0.53 2.23 5.27
N VAL A 68 1.77 2.65 5.52
CA VAL A 68 2.86 2.67 4.55
C VAL A 68 3.85 1.62 4.99
N TYR A 69 4.13 0.66 4.13
CA TYR A 69 5.11 -0.38 4.42
C TYR A 69 6.12 -0.49 3.29
N GLU A 70 7.36 -0.76 3.66
CA GLU A 70 8.45 -0.92 2.71
C GLU A 70 8.81 -2.38 2.56
N ILE A 71 8.88 -2.85 1.32
CA ILE A 71 9.36 -4.17 0.99
C ILE A 71 10.73 -4.06 0.32
N SER A 72 11.68 -4.89 0.74
CA SER A 72 12.98 -5.08 0.09
C SER A 72 12.80 -5.57 -1.34
N THR A 73 13.39 -4.88 -2.30
CA THR A 73 13.37 -5.27 -3.71
C THR A 73 14.62 -6.06 -4.11
N ASP A 74 15.59 -6.18 -3.21
CA ASP A 74 16.78 -7.01 -3.39
C ASP A 74 17.00 -7.95 -2.18
N ASN A 75 17.89 -8.92 -2.38
CA ASN A 75 18.22 -9.93 -1.37
C ASN A 75 19.10 -9.39 -0.22
N TYR A 76 19.67 -8.21 -0.38
CA TYR A 76 20.63 -7.62 0.57
C TYR A 76 19.99 -6.56 1.46
N GLY A 77 18.78 -6.13 1.13
CA GLY A 77 18.04 -5.12 1.88
C GLY A 77 18.47 -3.68 1.64
N PHE A 78 19.20 -3.39 0.55
CA PHE A 78 19.68 -2.04 0.24
C PHE A 78 18.62 -1.19 -0.49
N SER A 79 17.81 -1.85 -1.32
CA SER A 79 16.74 -1.22 -2.08
C SER A 79 15.40 -1.66 -1.52
N SER A 80 14.50 -0.71 -1.34
CA SER A 80 13.12 -0.98 -0.92
C SER A 80 12.12 -0.20 -1.77
N LYS A 81 10.88 -0.69 -1.78
CA LYS A 81 9.75 -0.02 -2.42
C LYS A 81 8.62 0.16 -1.41
N PRO A 82 8.07 1.37 -1.27
CA PRO A 82 6.92 1.60 -0.43
C PRO A 82 5.64 1.09 -1.09
N TYR A 83 4.73 0.63 -0.25
CA TYR A 83 3.37 0.20 -0.59
C TYR A 83 2.41 0.77 0.44
N ILE A 84 1.16 0.93 0.03
CA ILE A 84 0.13 1.53 0.86
C ILE A 84 -1.01 0.55 1.02
N PHE A 85 -1.49 0.42 2.25
CA PHE A 85 -2.68 -0.35 2.57
C PHE A 85 -3.64 0.52 3.37
N CYS A 86 -4.90 0.57 2.94
CA CYS A 86 -5.92 1.45 3.51
C CYS A 86 -7.05 0.62 4.12
N GLY A 87 -7.66 1.13 5.20
CA GLY A 87 -8.87 0.54 5.76
C GLY A 87 -8.64 -0.65 6.69
N ILE A 88 -7.46 -0.72 7.31
CA ILE A 88 -7.16 -1.78 8.27
C ILE A 88 -7.93 -1.54 9.57
N PRO A 89 -8.62 -2.55 10.13
CA PRO A 89 -9.22 -2.43 11.44
C PRO A 89 -8.17 -2.13 12.52
N ILE A 90 -8.45 -1.20 13.43
CA ILE A 90 -7.49 -0.83 14.49
C ILE A 90 -7.05 -2.02 15.36
N ARG A 91 -7.90 -3.03 15.51
CA ARG A 91 -7.56 -4.26 16.24
C ARG A 91 -6.45 -5.05 15.53
N ASN A 92 -6.46 -5.07 14.20
CA ASN A 92 -5.44 -5.75 13.41
C ASN A 92 -4.09 -5.04 13.56
N TRP A 93 -4.07 -3.71 13.50
CA TRP A 93 -2.87 -2.93 13.81
C TRP A 93 -2.36 -3.22 15.21
N ALA A 94 -3.24 -3.20 16.22
CA ALA A 94 -2.85 -3.47 17.61
C ALA A 94 -2.25 -4.88 17.79
N ASN A 95 -2.83 -5.89 17.14
CA ASN A 95 -2.31 -7.26 17.18
C ASN A 95 -0.94 -7.39 16.49
N PHE A 96 -0.74 -6.68 15.38
CA PHE A 96 0.53 -6.63 14.69
C PHE A 96 1.62 -5.90 15.51
N SER A 97 1.34 -4.68 15.99
CA SER A 97 2.34 -3.78 16.56
C SER A 97 2.65 -4.02 18.04
N LYS A 98 1.68 -4.40 18.86
CA LYS A 98 1.85 -4.48 20.32
C LYS A 98 2.40 -5.81 20.80
N GLY A 99 2.56 -6.79 19.92
CA GLY A 99 3.25 -8.05 20.21
C GLY A 99 2.59 -9.00 21.21
N LEU A 100 1.50 -8.60 21.89
CA LEU A 100 0.83 -9.38 22.95
C LEU A 100 0.15 -10.65 22.42
N VAL A 101 -0.41 -10.58 21.21
CA VAL A 101 -1.02 -11.73 20.52
C VAL A 101 0.03 -12.35 19.62
N ASP A 102 0.10 -13.68 19.61
CA ASP A 102 1.10 -14.47 18.86
C ASP A 102 2.55 -14.02 19.12
N PHE A 103 2.93 -13.72 20.37
CA PHE A 103 4.27 -13.23 20.72
C PHE A 103 5.43 -14.13 20.23
N HIS A 104 5.16 -15.41 19.99
CA HIS A 104 6.11 -16.39 19.43
C HIS A 104 6.32 -16.24 17.92
N LEU A 105 5.49 -15.46 17.22
CA LEU A 105 5.65 -15.16 15.79
C LEU A 105 6.51 -13.92 15.58
N GLY A 106 7.40 -14.03 14.59
CA GLY A 106 8.11 -12.89 14.01
C GLY A 106 7.16 -11.89 13.36
N TYR A 107 7.59 -10.63 13.26
CA TYR A 107 6.76 -9.55 12.73
C TYR A 107 6.34 -9.76 11.27
N ALA A 108 7.19 -10.37 10.43
CA ALA A 108 6.81 -10.69 9.04
C ALA A 108 5.61 -11.64 8.97
N LYS A 109 5.56 -12.66 9.85
CA LYS A 109 4.42 -13.59 9.93
C LYS A 109 3.17 -12.91 10.47
N LYS A 110 3.32 -12.04 11.47
CA LYS A 110 2.21 -11.22 11.99
C LYS A 110 1.67 -10.26 10.94
N PHE A 111 2.55 -9.67 10.13
CA PHE A 111 2.15 -8.77 9.05
C PHE A 111 1.26 -9.50 8.05
N HIS A 112 1.65 -10.71 7.64
CA HIS A 112 0.80 -11.50 6.76
C HIS A 112 -0.57 -11.78 7.39
N LYS A 113 -0.58 -12.28 8.64
CA LYS A 113 -1.79 -12.70 9.37
C LYS A 113 -2.78 -11.57 9.68
N TYR A 114 -2.30 -10.36 9.97
CA TYR A 114 -3.16 -9.27 10.45
C TYR A 114 -3.34 -8.14 9.45
N ILE A 115 -2.42 -7.97 8.50
CA ILE A 115 -2.45 -6.85 7.55
C ILE A 115 -2.83 -7.29 6.14
N ILE A 116 -2.31 -8.43 5.68
CA ILE A 116 -2.53 -8.90 4.30
C ILE A 116 -3.75 -9.83 4.22
N ASP A 117 -3.86 -10.78 5.16
CA ASP A 117 -4.92 -11.80 5.22
C ASP A 117 -6.21 -11.24 5.82
#